data_AF-A0A3R7ZMN6-F1
#
_entry.id   AF-A0A3R7ZMN6-F1
#
_cell.length_a   1.000
_cell.length_b   1.000
_cell.length_c   1.000
_cell.angle_alpha   90.00
_cell.angle_beta   90.00
_cell.angle_gamma   90.00
#
_symmetry.space_group_name_H-M   'P 1'
#
loop_
_entity.id
_entity.type
_entity.pdbx_description
1 polymer ?
#
loop_
_entity_poly.entity_id
_entity_poly.type
_entity_poly.pdbx_seq_one_letter_code
_entity_poly.pdbx_strand_id
1 'polypeptide(L)'
;AAALETPPRPNYFDMDVLNDLFRLDCGYLPNHYVVLSYTLNDNYTWSFKTKADRMASTYVYHYSPWLGVGKPWQTPRSILNDKDQAYEPLYYDLYARYWQQEDTLCASWLK
;
A
#
# COMPACT_ATOMS: atom_id res chain seq x y z
N ALA A 1 -22.28 -18.39 -3.54
CA ALA A 1 -22.06 -18.49 -2.08
C ALA A 1 -22.83 -17.36 -1.41
N ALA A 2 -23.65 -17.65 -0.40
CA ALA A 2 -24.30 -16.60 0.37
C ALA A 2 -23.20 -15.80 1.10
N ALA A 3 -23.17 -14.48 0.89
CA ALA A 3 -22.33 -13.60 1.69
C ALA A 3 -22.68 -13.82 3.16
N LEU A 4 -21.67 -14.03 4.00
CA LEU A 4 -21.83 -14.37 5.41
C LEU A 4 -22.50 -13.19 6.14
N GLU A 5 -23.83 -13.26 6.33
CA GLU A 5 -24.60 -12.25 7.09
C GLU A 5 -24.10 -12.09 8.54
N THR A 6 -23.36 -13.07 9.05
CA THR A 6 -22.68 -13.00 10.34
C THR A 6 -21.19 -13.31 10.15
N PRO A 7 -20.28 -12.37 10.42
CA PRO A 7 -18.85 -12.60 10.33
C PRO A 7 -18.38 -13.72 11.27
N PRO A 8 -17.54 -14.67 10.81
CA PRO A 8 -17.11 -15.81 11.63
C PRO A 8 -16.07 -15.45 12.70
N ARG A 9 -15.50 -14.24 12.65
CA ARG A 9 -14.50 -13.73 13.61
C ARG A 9 -14.49 -12.19 13.68
N PRO A 10 -13.94 -11.58 14.74
CA PRO A 10 -13.66 -10.14 14.76
C PRO A 10 -12.70 -9.72 13.64
N ASN A 11 -12.74 -8.44 13.25
CA ASN A 11 -11.90 -7.86 12.20
C ASN A 11 -12.01 -8.59 10.84
N TYR A 12 -13.19 -9.15 10.54
CA TYR A 12 -13.45 -9.85 9.30
C TYR A 12 -13.95 -8.87 8.26
N PHE A 13 -13.06 -8.48 7.37
CA PHE A 13 -13.32 -7.46 6.35
C PHE A 13 -13.43 -8.09 4.96
N ASP A 14 -13.58 -7.25 3.94
CA ASP A 14 -13.70 -7.66 2.54
C ASP A 14 -12.57 -8.58 2.10
N MET A 15 -11.32 -8.32 2.49
CA MET A 15 -10.18 -9.19 2.17
C MET A 15 -10.36 -10.62 2.74
N ASP A 16 -10.90 -10.77 3.95
CA ASP A 16 -11.16 -12.09 4.54
C ASP A 16 -12.29 -12.82 3.82
N VAL A 17 -13.39 -12.11 3.51
CA VAL A 17 -14.52 -12.65 2.74
C VAL A 17 -14.02 -13.16 1.38
N LEU A 18 -13.24 -12.34 0.67
CA LEU A 18 -12.69 -12.71 -0.64
C LEU A 18 -11.74 -13.91 -0.53
N ASN A 19 -10.87 -13.94 0.48
CA ASN A 19 -9.99 -15.08 0.70
C ASN A 19 -10.80 -16.36 0.95
N ASP A 20 -11.80 -16.35 1.83
CA ASP A 20 -12.60 -17.54 2.14
C ASP A 20 -13.41 -18.03 0.92
N LEU A 21 -13.99 -17.11 0.15
CA LEU A 21 -14.79 -17.42 -1.03
C LEU A 21 -13.94 -17.95 -2.20
N PHE A 22 -12.75 -17.40 -2.42
CA PHE A 22 -11.94 -17.67 -3.61
C PHE A 22 -10.66 -18.46 -3.33
N ARG A 23 -10.43 -18.96 -2.10
CA ARG A 23 -9.18 -19.65 -1.71
C ARG A 23 -8.73 -20.79 -2.64
N LEU A 24 -9.68 -21.48 -3.29
CA LEU A 24 -9.39 -22.61 -4.18
C LEU A 24 -9.37 -22.22 -5.67
N ASP A 25 -9.87 -21.02 -6.01
CA ASP A 25 -10.08 -20.53 -7.37
C ASP A 25 -9.28 -19.24 -7.66
N CYS A 26 -8.34 -18.88 -6.79
CA CYS A 26 -7.52 -17.68 -6.94
C CYS A 26 -6.20 -17.96 -7.69
N GLY A 27 -5.77 -16.98 -8.47
CA GLY A 27 -4.41 -16.91 -9.01
C GLY A 27 -3.58 -15.91 -8.21
N TYR A 28 -2.28 -16.18 -8.06
CA TYR A 28 -1.36 -15.24 -7.45
C TYR A 28 -0.85 -14.25 -8.49
N LEU A 29 -1.16 -12.97 -8.30
CA LEU A 29 -0.53 -11.92 -9.09
C LEU A 29 0.96 -11.85 -8.73
N PRO A 30 1.86 -11.65 -9.72
CA PRO A 30 3.27 -11.39 -9.45
C PRO A 30 3.45 -10.20 -8.49
N ASN A 31 4.51 -10.22 -7.69
CA ASN A 31 4.85 -9.14 -6.75
C ASN A 31 5.21 -7.80 -7.42
N HIS A 32 5.10 -7.73 -8.75
CA HIS A 32 5.20 -6.50 -9.53
C HIS A 32 3.96 -5.61 -9.36
N TYR A 33 2.79 -6.20 -9.05
CA TYR A 33 1.52 -5.49 -9.15
C TYR A 33 1.21 -4.64 -7.94
N VAL A 34 1.31 -5.17 -6.72
CA VAL A 34 0.96 -4.42 -5.50
C VAL A 34 1.95 -4.72 -4.40
N VAL A 35 2.58 -3.66 -3.89
CA VAL A 35 3.48 -3.70 -2.74
C VAL A 35 2.97 -2.75 -1.67
N LEU A 36 2.95 -3.19 -0.41
CA LEU A 36 2.54 -2.33 0.70
C LEU A 36 3.65 -1.30 0.97
N SER A 37 3.33 -0.01 1.04
CA SER A 37 4.33 1.06 1.24
C SER A 37 5.29 0.82 2.41
N TYR A 38 4.84 0.28 3.54
CA TYR A 38 5.70 -0.01 4.70
C TYR A 38 6.79 -1.07 4.42
N THR A 39 6.56 -1.95 3.46
CA THR A 39 7.51 -3.01 3.09
C THR A 39 8.69 -2.47 2.30
N LEU A 40 8.63 -1.22 1.85
CA LEU A 40 9.82 -0.53 1.37
C LEU A 40 10.93 -0.56 2.41
N ASN A 41 10.62 -0.54 3.70
CA ASN A 41 11.63 -0.53 4.76
C ASN A 41 12.03 -1.93 5.28
N ASP A 42 11.46 -2.99 4.71
CA ASP A 42 11.91 -4.36 5.00
C ASP A 42 13.03 -4.83 4.07
N ASN A 43 13.55 -6.02 4.35
CA ASN A 43 14.59 -6.68 3.55
C ASN A 43 14.03 -7.82 2.69
N TYR A 44 12.71 -7.92 2.51
CA TYR A 44 12.13 -9.00 1.72
C TYR A 44 12.28 -8.73 0.22
N THR A 45 12.66 -9.76 -0.52
CA THR A 45 12.84 -9.65 -1.98
C THR A 45 11.62 -10.13 -2.76
N TRP A 46 10.75 -10.95 -2.19
CA TRP A 46 9.51 -11.44 -2.80
C TRP A 46 9.66 -11.92 -4.25
N SER A 47 10.53 -12.92 -4.44
CA SER A 47 10.86 -13.52 -5.74
C SER A 47 11.65 -12.61 -6.70
N PHE A 48 11.98 -11.38 -6.32
CA PHE A 48 12.99 -10.59 -7.01
C PHE A 48 14.40 -10.96 -6.55
N LYS A 49 15.41 -10.61 -7.36
CA LYS A 49 16.82 -10.88 -7.05
C LYS A 49 17.32 -9.99 -5.90
N THR A 50 16.90 -8.73 -5.86
CA THR A 50 17.22 -7.79 -4.78
C THR A 50 16.02 -6.94 -4.40
N LYS A 51 16.09 -6.29 -3.23
CA LYS A 51 15.13 -5.27 -2.79
C LYS A 51 15.06 -4.10 -3.78
N ALA A 52 16.20 -3.69 -4.34
CA ALA A 52 16.27 -2.64 -5.35
C ALA A 52 15.53 -3.06 -6.63
N ASP A 53 15.73 -4.30 -7.09
CA ASP A 53 15.02 -4.84 -8.27
C ASP A 53 13.51 -4.88 -8.04
N ARG A 54 13.07 -5.28 -6.84
CA ARG A 54 11.65 -5.24 -6.43
C ARG A 54 11.10 -3.82 -6.58
N MET A 55 11.76 -2.82 -5.99
CA MET A 55 11.30 -1.43 -6.03
C MET A 55 11.25 -0.88 -7.47
N ALA A 56 12.25 -1.21 -8.28
CA ALA A 56 12.30 -0.78 -9.69
C ALA A 56 11.22 -1.44 -10.57
N SER A 57 10.71 -2.61 -10.15
CA SER A 57 9.77 -3.42 -10.93
C SER A 57 8.34 -3.39 -10.40
N THR A 58 8.07 -2.61 -9.35
CA THR A 58 6.74 -2.47 -8.75
C THR A 58 5.93 -1.40 -9.46
N TYR A 59 4.69 -1.70 -9.84
CA TYR A 59 3.79 -0.78 -10.54
C TYR A 59 2.87 0.00 -9.60
N VAL A 60 2.39 -0.62 -8.52
CA VAL A 60 1.46 0.03 -7.58
C VAL A 60 1.93 -0.14 -6.14
N TYR A 61 1.90 0.97 -5.41
CA TYR A 61 2.15 1.01 -3.97
C TYR A 61 0.85 1.24 -3.20
N HIS A 62 0.55 0.33 -2.29
CA HIS A 62 -0.63 0.43 -1.43
C HIS A 62 -0.25 1.06 -0.08
N TYR A 63 -0.84 2.22 0.21
CA TYR A 63 -0.77 2.87 1.53
C TYR A 63 -1.63 2.11 2.55
N SER A 64 -1.06 1.09 3.17
CA SER A 64 -1.70 0.33 4.25
C SER A 64 -1.24 0.87 5.61
N PRO A 65 -2.15 1.01 6.60
CA PRO A 65 -1.78 1.47 7.93
C PRO A 65 -0.91 0.41 8.61
N TRP A 66 0.39 0.69 8.69
CA TRP A 66 1.37 -0.05 9.49
C TRP A 66 2.49 0.93 9.85
N LEU A 67 3.21 0.69 10.94
CA LEU A 67 4.25 1.61 11.48
C LEU A 67 3.74 2.99 11.93
N GLY A 68 2.45 3.12 12.26
CA GLY A 68 1.88 4.38 12.76
C GLY A 68 1.70 5.47 11.68
N VAL A 69 1.97 5.16 10.41
CA VAL A 69 1.74 6.08 9.31
C VAL A 69 0.43 5.71 8.60
N GLY A 70 -0.46 6.69 8.51
CA GLY A 70 -1.79 6.53 7.98
C GLY A 70 -1.85 6.70 6.46
N LYS A 71 -3.08 6.90 5.98
CA LYS A 71 -3.33 7.24 4.58
C LYS A 71 -2.66 8.57 4.22
N PRO A 72 -2.27 8.78 2.96
CA PRO A 72 -1.52 9.98 2.57
C PRO A 72 -2.32 11.28 2.78
N TRP A 73 -3.65 11.28 2.64
CA TRP A 73 -4.49 12.44 2.93
C TRP A 73 -4.67 12.75 4.44
N GLN A 74 -4.27 11.85 5.33
CA GLN A 74 -4.28 12.04 6.79
C GLN A 74 -2.89 12.33 7.35
N THR A 75 -1.85 12.18 6.52
CA THR A 75 -0.47 12.37 6.93
C THR A 75 -0.08 13.83 6.69
N PRO A 76 0.48 14.55 7.68
CA PRO A 76 0.94 15.92 7.47
C PRO A 76 2.03 15.98 6.40
N ARG A 77 1.95 16.95 5.48
CA ARG A 77 2.98 17.18 4.44
C ARG A 77 4.37 17.48 5.03
N SER A 78 4.44 17.91 6.30
CA SER A 78 5.69 18.15 7.04
C SER A 78 6.55 16.90 7.22
N ILE A 79 6.01 15.68 7.00
CA ILE A 79 6.80 14.45 6.95
C ILE A 79 7.94 14.49 5.93
N LEU A 80 7.85 15.38 4.93
CA LEU A 80 8.90 15.58 3.92
C LEU A 80 10.04 16.50 4.38
N ASN A 81 9.84 17.25 5.48
CA ASN A 81 10.84 18.18 6.00
C ASN A 81 11.89 17.45 6.84
N ASP A 82 11.44 16.49 7.65
CA ASP A 82 12.27 15.72 8.58
C ASP A 82 12.25 14.24 8.20
N LYS A 83 12.82 13.93 7.02
CA LYS A 83 12.92 12.55 6.53
C LYS A 83 13.84 11.73 7.45
N ASP A 84 13.31 10.67 8.03
CA ASP A 84 14.10 9.69 8.76
C ASP A 84 15.00 8.93 7.79
N GLN A 85 16.31 9.00 8.01
CA GLN A 85 17.31 8.31 7.18
C GLN A 85 17.25 6.79 7.30
N ALA A 86 16.56 6.25 8.31
CA ALA A 86 16.31 4.82 8.43
C ALA A 86 15.32 4.30 7.37
N TYR A 87 14.54 5.17 6.73
CA TYR A 87 13.52 4.79 5.77
C TYR A 87 14.02 4.96 4.33
N GLU A 88 13.54 4.10 3.43
CA GLU A 88 13.88 4.17 2.02
C GLU A 88 13.43 5.53 1.43
N PRO A 89 14.25 6.20 0.61
CA PRO A 89 13.88 7.46 -0.03
C PRO A 89 12.56 7.39 -0.80
N LEU A 90 12.31 6.26 -1.47
CA LEU A 90 11.08 6.01 -2.22
C LEU A 90 9.83 6.12 -1.34
N TYR A 91 9.93 5.80 -0.05
CA TYR A 91 8.81 5.92 0.88
C TYR A 91 8.26 7.36 0.90
N TYR A 92 9.13 8.35 1.05
CA TYR A 92 8.76 9.77 1.05
C TYR A 92 8.34 10.28 -0.33
N ASP A 93 9.01 9.79 -1.38
CA ASP A 93 8.69 10.17 -2.76
C ASP A 93 7.28 9.75 -3.17
N LEU A 94 6.78 8.62 -2.64
CA LEU A 94 5.40 8.19 -2.85
C LEU A 94 4.40 9.22 -2.30
N TYR A 95 4.58 9.71 -1.07
CA TYR A 95 3.73 10.75 -0.49
C TYR A 95 3.78 12.04 -1.31
N ALA A 96 4.97 12.48 -1.71
CA ALA A 96 5.14 13.66 -2.55
C ALA A 96 4.40 13.51 -3.89
N ARG A 97 4.49 12.35 -4.55
CA ARG A 97 3.78 12.05 -5.80
C ARG A 97 2.27 12.00 -5.61
N TYR A 98 1.78 11.40 -4.51
CA TYR A 98 0.34 11.39 -4.20
C TYR A 98 -0.19 12.82 -4.11
N TRP A 99 0.45 13.68 -3.31
CA TRP A 99 -0.01 15.05 -3.11
C TRP A 99 0.12 15.91 -4.36
N GLN A 100 1.18 15.70 -5.16
CA GLN A 100 1.30 16.37 -6.46
C GLN A 100 0.12 16.03 -7.38
N GLN A 101 -0.27 14.74 -7.45
CA GLN A 101 -1.39 14.31 -8.27
C GLN A 101 -2.73 14.78 -7.70
N GLU A 102 -2.90 14.75 -6.38
CA GLU A 102 -4.07 15.33 -5.70
C GLU A 102 -4.22 16.82 -6.00
N ASP A 103 -3.14 17.61 -5.87
CA ASP A 103 -3.13 19.04 -6.18
C ASP A 103 -3.40 19.32 -7.68
N THR A 104 -2.96 18.43 -8.57
CA THR A 104 -3.12 18.60 -10.02
C THR A 104 -4.51 18.20 -10.51
N LEU A 105 -5.04 17.08 -10.00
CA LEU A 105 -6.24 16.42 -10.55
C LEU A 105 -7.48 16.66 -9.70
N CYS A 106 -7.33 16.86 -8.39
CA CYS A 106 -8.45 16.96 -7.45
C CYS A 106 -8.73 18.41 -7.01
N ALA A 107 -7.85 19.37 -7.31
CA ALA A 107 -7.99 20.77 -6.88
C ALA A 107 -9.26 21.48 -7.38
N SER A 108 -9.92 20.96 -8.42
CA SER A 108 -11.18 21.49 -8.95
C SER A 108 -12.42 20.70 -8.51
N TRP A 109 -12.28 19.49 -7.96
CA TRP A 109 -13.42 18.61 -7.65
C TRP A 109 -13.90 18.70 -6.20
N LEU A 110 -13.03 19.15 -5.29
CA LEU A 110 -13.35 19.35 -3.86
C LEU A 110 -13.61 20.82 -3.48
N LYS A 111 -13.77 21.72 -4.47
CA LYS A 111 -14.12 23.13 -4.25
C LYS A 111 -15.59 23.41 -4.56
#